data_AF-A0A7R9HJ46-F1
#
_entry.id   AF-A0A7R9HJ46-F1
#
_cell.length_a   1.000
_cell.length_b   1.000
_cell.length_c   1.000
_cell.angle_alpha   90.00
_cell.angle_beta   90.00
_cell.angle_gamma   90.00
#
_symmetry.space_group_name_H-M   'P 1'
#
loop_
_entity.id
_entity.type
_entity.pdbx_description
1 polymer ?
#
loop_
_entity_poly.entity_id
_entity_poly.type
_entity_poly.pdbx_seq_one_letter_code
_entity_poly.pdbx_strand_id
1 'polypeptide(L)'
;MLRRFLEQSYSRKEVDAFCFCHNAEIRDETHLNRNLVDFGGELQQDGINGVCKRLAELPKEWTVVQLTCGFNPLRRFGDPNQIQQATTLHITRLESEPYCVTVNLPASVGLFEELSNIIAHHKTQLQEFIHYPTKYWKAREEKNMRMNAIVRQLENAWMKEWRCLLAGKLVNDELSRKVESAVKERLLKTSQDKSVEDSTAGGDQVNYRRASRLLFQVVLAAAKLTFFEVKKIVASCMGVNIKSEECNILAEEIININKSITELETAKRHPLIIILDDQLEQFPWEMISLLSGHPVVRAYSLHMLHALYKVHEKDIKNGHVVSTNPELGNYIVNPDQNLNSMEERIKMSLVPRTPKWKGIFGVKPTSQQFKTALKDYDIFFYSGHGCGTKYLLGEDIQKIRVQAASLLFGCNSIGLTSLGRLVENWGTTQSYLIGCSPCIVGALWTVTDQDTDRFALNMLHHWLPPTEEMKKRMSLVEPKEKRPLRNEPSNLEFDLIKKTSSSWQQEPELLRALFLGRQGAKQFMTSAAFAAIGLPIKLHTEFD
;
A
#
# COMPACT_ATOMS: atom_id res chain seq x y z
N MET A 1 28.75 -38.29 -1.16
CA MET A 1 28.49 -39.66 -0.65
C MET A 1 27.00 -39.91 -0.44
N LEU A 2 26.24 -39.02 0.24
CA LEU A 2 24.76 -39.14 0.34
C LEU A 2 24.00 -39.08 -1.01
N ARG A 3 24.49 -38.32 -1.99
CA ARG A 3 23.85 -38.22 -3.32
C ARG A 3 23.88 -39.54 -4.11
N ARG A 4 24.93 -40.35 -3.92
CA ARG A 4 25.07 -41.68 -4.53
C ARG A 4 24.24 -42.76 -3.82
N PHE A 5 23.79 -42.53 -2.59
CA PHE A 5 22.96 -43.48 -1.84
C PHE A 5 21.47 -43.34 -2.17
N LEU A 6 21.02 -42.15 -2.57
CA LEU A 6 19.63 -41.88 -2.97
C LEU A 6 19.32 -42.27 -4.43
N GLU A 7 20.35 -42.35 -5.28
CA GLU A 7 20.18 -42.73 -6.71
C GLU A 7 20.06 -44.25 -6.94
N GLN A 8 20.34 -45.08 -5.92
CA GLN A 8 20.29 -46.55 -6.04
C GLN A 8 18.99 -47.20 -5.52
N SER A 9 18.05 -46.42 -4.95
CA SER A 9 16.89 -46.97 -4.23
C SER A 9 15.52 -46.62 -4.81
N TYR A 10 15.45 -45.90 -5.94
CA TYR A 10 14.18 -45.69 -6.65
C TYR A 10 14.21 -46.29 -8.05
N SER A 11 13.34 -47.29 -8.27
CA SER A 11 13.13 -47.85 -9.59
C SER A 11 12.61 -46.75 -10.53
N ARG A 12 13.18 -46.65 -11.73
CA ARG A 12 12.85 -45.70 -12.80
C ARG A 12 11.38 -45.69 -13.25
N LYS A 13 10.50 -46.51 -12.66
CA LYS A 13 9.06 -46.57 -13.01
C LYS A 13 8.15 -45.72 -12.13
N GLU A 14 8.62 -45.21 -10.98
CA GLU A 14 7.79 -44.35 -10.10
C GLU A 14 8.02 -42.85 -10.30
N VAL A 15 9.13 -42.46 -10.93
CA VAL A 15 9.41 -41.05 -11.25
C VAL A 15 8.56 -40.55 -12.43
N ASP A 16 8.14 -41.45 -13.32
CA ASP A 16 7.26 -41.10 -14.43
C ASP A 16 5.80 -40.88 -13.98
N ALA A 17 5.37 -41.41 -12.83
CA ALA A 17 4.01 -41.19 -12.31
C ALA A 17 3.80 -39.76 -11.76
N PHE A 18 4.87 -39.05 -11.37
CA PHE A 18 4.81 -37.65 -10.96
C PHE A 18 4.87 -36.65 -12.13
N CYS A 19 5.26 -37.10 -13.33
CA CYS A 19 5.33 -36.27 -14.53
C CYS A 19 4.05 -36.27 -15.39
N PHE A 20 3.06 -37.11 -15.08
CA PHE A 20 1.85 -37.26 -15.91
C PHE A 20 0.69 -36.28 -15.60
N CYS A 21 0.88 -35.31 -14.69
CA CYS A 21 -0.10 -34.25 -14.44
C CYS A 21 0.17 -32.95 -15.22
N HIS A 22 0.92 -33.00 -16.33
CA HIS A 22 1.29 -31.80 -17.10
C HIS A 22 0.37 -31.45 -18.27
N ASN A 23 -0.74 -32.17 -18.52
CA ASN A 23 -1.58 -31.94 -19.70
C ASN A 23 -3.10 -31.97 -19.46
N ALA A 24 -3.55 -31.68 -18.23
CA ALA A 24 -4.94 -31.34 -17.98
C ALA A 24 -4.99 -29.95 -17.33
N GLU A 25 -5.15 -28.90 -18.14
CA GLU A 25 -5.56 -27.57 -17.65
C GLU A 25 -6.99 -27.68 -17.09
N ILE A 26 -7.13 -28.21 -15.88
CA ILE A 26 -8.26 -27.83 -15.04
C ILE A 26 -7.89 -26.45 -14.53
N ARG A 27 -8.35 -25.40 -15.23
CA ARG A 27 -8.31 -24.03 -14.72
C ARG A 27 -9.22 -23.96 -13.52
N ASP A 28 -8.67 -24.28 -12.35
CA ASP A 28 -9.34 -24.00 -11.10
C ASP A 28 -9.27 -22.49 -10.87
N GLU A 29 -10.28 -21.77 -11.37
CA GLU A 29 -10.43 -20.32 -11.21
C GLU A 29 -10.55 -19.89 -9.73
N THR A 30 -10.63 -20.85 -8.80
CA THR A 30 -10.76 -20.59 -7.36
C THR A 30 -9.42 -20.46 -6.62
N HIS A 31 -8.29 -20.79 -7.28
CA HIS A 31 -6.95 -20.73 -6.71
C HIS A 31 -5.95 -19.97 -7.61
N LEU A 32 -4.81 -19.55 -7.05
CA LEU A 32 -3.75 -18.93 -7.83
C LEU A 32 -3.25 -19.89 -8.92
N ASN A 33 -3.24 -19.40 -10.16
CA ASN A 33 -2.68 -20.17 -11.27
C ASN A 33 -1.16 -20.31 -11.09
N ARG A 34 -0.70 -21.55 -10.85
CA ARG A 34 0.71 -21.88 -10.66
C ARG A 34 1.60 -21.34 -11.78
N ASN A 35 1.18 -21.41 -13.04
CA ASN A 35 1.99 -20.98 -14.18
C ASN A 35 2.27 -19.46 -14.18
N LEU A 36 1.45 -18.68 -13.47
CA LEU A 36 1.66 -17.24 -13.33
C LEU A 36 2.65 -16.88 -12.22
N VAL A 37 2.90 -17.78 -11.28
CA VAL A 37 3.82 -17.58 -10.15
C VAL A 37 5.10 -18.40 -10.25
N ASP A 38 5.15 -19.42 -11.12
CA ASP A 38 6.30 -20.32 -11.22
C ASP A 38 7.55 -19.63 -11.78
N PHE A 39 8.68 -19.90 -11.15
CA PHE A 39 9.98 -19.44 -11.62
C PHE A 39 10.49 -20.39 -12.71
N GLY A 40 10.69 -19.86 -13.91
CA GLY A 40 11.10 -20.60 -15.11
C GLY A 40 9.98 -20.79 -16.12
N GLY A 41 8.77 -20.27 -15.87
CA GLY A 41 7.65 -20.31 -16.81
C GLY A 41 7.87 -19.44 -18.06
N GLU A 42 7.01 -19.60 -19.07
CA GLU A 42 7.12 -18.93 -20.38
C GLU A 42 7.28 -17.41 -20.26
N LEU A 43 6.47 -16.75 -19.42
CA LEU A 43 6.54 -15.31 -19.20
C LEU A 43 7.87 -14.86 -18.58
N GLN A 44 8.54 -15.70 -17.80
CA GLN A 44 9.87 -15.33 -17.27
C GLN A 44 10.95 -15.53 -18.34
N GLN A 45 10.86 -16.60 -19.12
CA GLN A 45 11.82 -16.89 -20.19
C GLN A 45 11.81 -15.80 -21.27
N ASP A 46 10.65 -15.17 -21.51
CA ASP A 46 10.50 -14.01 -22.39
C ASP A 46 11.10 -12.70 -21.84
N GLY A 47 11.67 -12.72 -20.63
CA GLY A 47 12.36 -11.57 -20.02
C GLY A 47 11.48 -10.32 -19.97
N ILE A 48 11.98 -9.20 -20.52
CA ILE A 48 11.26 -7.92 -20.54
C ILE A 48 9.95 -7.99 -21.32
N ASN A 49 9.87 -8.80 -22.38
CA ASN A 49 8.64 -8.95 -23.14
C ASN A 49 7.56 -9.64 -22.31
N GLY A 50 7.94 -10.61 -21.49
CA GLY A 50 7.02 -11.25 -20.55
C GLY A 50 6.55 -10.32 -19.44
N VAL A 51 7.41 -9.43 -18.96
CA VAL A 51 7.01 -8.32 -18.07
C VAL A 51 5.97 -7.44 -18.77
N CYS A 52 6.23 -6.98 -20.00
CA CYS A 52 5.29 -6.16 -20.76
C CYS A 52 3.96 -6.86 -21.04
N LYS A 53 3.97 -8.16 -21.36
CA LYS A 53 2.77 -8.99 -21.53
C LYS A 53 1.91 -9.00 -20.25
N ARG A 54 2.52 -9.24 -19.08
CA ARG A 54 1.81 -9.17 -17.79
C ARG A 54 1.22 -7.79 -17.55
N LEU A 55 1.99 -6.73 -17.79
CA LEU A 55 1.53 -5.35 -17.58
C LEU A 55 0.40 -4.94 -18.53
N ALA A 56 0.38 -5.48 -19.75
CA ALA A 56 -0.70 -5.24 -20.71
C ALA A 56 -2.03 -5.87 -20.30
N GLU A 57 -2.01 -6.92 -19.48
CA GLU A 57 -3.20 -7.57 -18.94
C GLU A 57 -3.72 -6.90 -17.65
N LEU A 58 -2.87 -6.20 -16.90
CA LEU A 58 -3.31 -5.52 -15.68
C LEU A 58 -4.27 -4.37 -16.00
N PRO A 59 -5.16 -3.99 -15.06
CA PRO A 59 -6.06 -2.86 -15.23
C PRO A 59 -5.32 -1.57 -15.62
N LYS A 60 -5.79 -0.91 -16.68
CA LYS A 60 -5.18 0.32 -17.22
C LYS A 60 -5.17 1.46 -16.20
N GLU A 61 -6.04 1.42 -15.20
CA GLU A 61 -6.15 2.39 -14.11
C GLU A 61 -4.95 2.30 -13.15
N TRP A 62 -4.36 1.12 -13.00
CA TRP A 62 -3.29 0.91 -12.02
C TRP A 62 -2.01 1.64 -12.44
N THR A 63 -1.37 2.26 -11.44
CA THR A 63 0.03 2.66 -11.51
C THR A 63 0.82 1.67 -10.68
N VAL A 64 1.72 0.91 -11.30
CA VAL A 64 2.58 -0.05 -10.60
C VAL A 64 4.00 0.52 -10.51
N VAL A 65 4.54 0.65 -9.29
CA VAL A 65 5.89 1.14 -9.05
C VAL A 65 6.65 0.16 -8.18
N GLN A 66 7.84 -0.24 -8.62
CA GLN A 66 8.74 -1.07 -7.85
C GLN A 66 9.89 -0.24 -7.27
N LEU A 67 10.12 -0.37 -5.96
CA LEU A 67 11.23 0.22 -5.23
C LEU A 67 12.21 -0.89 -4.83
N THR A 68 13.47 -0.77 -5.23
CA THR A 68 14.49 -1.79 -4.97
C THR A 68 15.81 -1.16 -4.57
N CYS A 69 16.47 -1.70 -3.54
CA CYS A 69 17.81 -1.25 -3.20
C CYS A 69 18.82 -1.69 -4.27
N GLY A 70 19.88 -0.91 -4.47
CA GLY A 70 21.01 -1.33 -5.31
C GLY A 70 21.56 -2.68 -4.87
N PHE A 71 21.77 -3.58 -5.84
CA PHE A 71 22.33 -4.89 -5.55
C PHE A 71 23.71 -4.74 -4.93
N ASN A 72 23.91 -5.39 -3.78
CA ASN A 72 25.20 -5.49 -3.13
C ASN A 72 25.39 -6.93 -2.64
N PRO A 73 26.34 -7.70 -3.22
CA PRO A 73 26.54 -9.09 -2.85
C PRO A 73 26.99 -9.25 -1.40
N LEU A 74 27.71 -8.28 -0.83
CA LEU A 74 28.15 -8.33 0.57
C LEU A 74 26.98 -8.18 1.55
N ARG A 75 25.88 -7.53 1.15
CA ARG A 75 24.65 -7.50 1.95
C ARG A 75 23.94 -8.84 2.00
N ARG A 76 24.08 -9.66 0.94
CA ARG A 76 23.40 -10.96 0.84
C ARG A 76 24.26 -12.10 1.36
N PHE A 77 25.56 -12.06 1.08
CA PHE A 77 26.51 -13.17 1.30
C PHE A 77 27.71 -12.79 2.18
N GLY A 78 27.85 -11.52 2.59
CA GLY A 78 28.95 -11.06 3.44
C GLY A 78 28.73 -11.28 4.94
N ASP A 79 29.72 -10.89 5.75
CA ASP A 79 29.70 -11.04 7.21
C ASP A 79 28.41 -10.43 7.83
N PRO A 80 27.61 -11.22 8.57
CA PRO A 80 26.42 -10.73 9.27
C PRO A 80 26.69 -9.53 10.19
N ASN A 81 27.89 -9.43 10.78
CA ASN A 81 28.26 -8.38 11.71
C ASN A 81 28.60 -7.05 11.03
N GLN A 82 28.80 -7.05 9.72
CA GLN A 82 29.02 -5.84 8.93
C GLN A 82 27.69 -5.39 8.32
N ILE A 83 27.11 -4.32 8.87
CA ILE A 83 25.93 -3.67 8.29
C ILE A 83 26.42 -2.81 7.13
N GLN A 84 26.18 -3.28 5.90
CA GLN A 84 26.41 -2.44 4.72
C GLN A 84 25.16 -1.63 4.42
N GLN A 85 25.30 -0.32 4.20
CA GLN A 85 24.20 0.56 3.83
C GLN A 85 23.86 0.49 2.33
N ALA A 86 22.65 0.89 1.98
CA ALA A 86 22.18 0.91 0.61
C ALA A 86 22.79 2.16 -0.01
N THR A 87 23.49 2.01 -1.14
CA THR A 87 24.12 3.15 -1.82
C THR A 87 23.20 3.75 -2.86
N THR A 88 22.24 2.97 -3.37
CA THR A 88 21.27 3.42 -4.38
C THR A 88 19.88 2.86 -4.11
N LEU A 89 18.88 3.60 -4.60
CA LEU A 89 17.48 3.20 -4.67
C LEU A 89 17.04 3.27 -6.14
N HIS A 90 16.48 2.18 -6.64
CA HIS A 90 15.89 2.09 -7.97
C HIS A 90 14.38 2.29 -7.86
N ILE A 91 13.86 3.27 -8.60
CA ILE A 91 12.43 3.57 -8.70
C ILE A 91 12.01 3.19 -10.12
N THR A 92 11.31 2.06 -10.26
CA THR A 92 10.88 1.53 -11.56
C THR A 92 9.39 1.68 -11.72
N ARG A 93 8.94 2.47 -12.69
CA ARG A 93 7.53 2.51 -13.09
C ARG A 93 7.28 1.41 -14.10
N LEU A 94 6.44 0.47 -13.72
CA LEU A 94 6.05 -0.70 -14.51
C LEU A 94 4.81 -0.34 -15.33
N GLU A 95 5.05 0.35 -16.44
CA GLU A 95 4.04 0.71 -17.45
C GLU A 95 4.25 -0.14 -18.72
N SER A 96 3.46 0.08 -19.79
CA SER A 96 3.63 -0.65 -21.06
C SER A 96 5.06 -0.61 -21.61
N GLU A 97 5.77 0.47 -21.33
CA GLU A 97 7.22 0.60 -21.51
C GLU A 97 7.85 0.94 -20.16
N PRO A 98 8.32 -0.06 -19.40
CA PRO A 98 8.90 0.16 -18.09
C PRO A 98 10.13 1.07 -18.15
N TYR A 99 10.31 1.91 -17.13
CA TYR A 99 11.52 2.72 -16.99
C TYR A 99 11.94 2.84 -15.54
N CYS A 100 13.24 2.95 -15.33
CA CYS A 100 13.86 3.03 -14.02
C CYS A 100 14.66 4.32 -13.86
N VAL A 101 14.55 4.92 -12.68
CA VAL A 101 15.41 6.00 -12.20
C VAL A 101 16.19 5.50 -11.00
N THR A 102 17.50 5.69 -11.03
CA THR A 102 18.41 5.33 -9.93
C THR A 102 18.75 6.59 -9.14
N VAL A 103 18.48 6.55 -7.83
CA VAL A 103 18.77 7.63 -6.90
C VAL A 103 19.90 7.21 -5.98
N ASN A 104 20.96 8.02 -5.91
CA ASN A 104 22.04 7.79 -4.95
C ASN A 104 21.55 8.13 -3.53
N LEU A 105 21.71 7.18 -2.62
CA LEU A 105 21.36 7.31 -1.23
C LEU A 105 22.54 7.93 -0.44
N PRO A 106 22.25 8.76 0.56
CA PRO A 106 23.29 9.36 1.39
C PRO A 106 23.97 8.30 2.27
N ALA A 107 25.31 8.31 2.30
CA ALA A 107 26.13 7.36 3.06
C ALA A 107 26.03 7.51 4.60
N SER A 108 25.41 8.58 5.10
CA SER A 108 25.37 8.94 6.52
C SER A 108 24.04 8.62 7.20
N VAL A 109 23.04 8.10 6.48
CA VAL A 109 21.69 7.98 7.03
C VAL A 109 21.34 6.52 7.33
N GLY A 110 21.58 6.12 8.58
CA GLY A 110 21.14 4.83 9.13
C GLY A 110 19.63 4.73 9.34
N LEU A 111 18.80 5.03 8.32
CA LEU A 111 17.33 4.95 8.46
C LEU A 111 16.87 3.55 8.85
N PHE A 112 17.50 2.50 8.31
CA PHE A 112 17.18 1.12 8.66
C PHE A 112 17.44 0.84 10.15
N GLU A 113 18.58 1.30 10.67
CA GLU A 113 18.98 1.13 12.07
C GLU A 113 18.07 1.93 13.00
N GLU A 114 17.77 3.18 12.64
CA GLU A 114 16.87 4.04 13.43
C GLU A 114 15.43 3.50 13.42
N LEU A 115 14.90 3.06 12.27
CA LEU A 115 13.59 2.43 12.19
C LEU A 115 13.55 1.17 13.07
N SER A 116 14.56 0.30 12.94
CA SER A 116 14.68 -0.91 13.76
C SER A 116 14.75 -0.57 15.24
N ASN A 117 15.50 0.46 15.62
CA ASN A 117 15.62 0.94 17.00
C ASN A 117 14.28 1.46 17.55
N ILE A 118 13.57 2.25 16.75
CA ILE A 118 12.23 2.76 17.10
C ILE A 118 11.30 1.58 17.37
N ILE A 119 11.19 0.63 16.44
CA ILE A 119 10.27 -0.51 16.52
C ILE A 119 10.63 -1.45 17.68
N ALA A 120 11.90 -1.86 17.80
CA ALA A 120 12.34 -2.84 18.80
C ALA A 120 12.12 -2.36 20.23
N HIS A 121 12.36 -1.07 20.50
CA HIS A 121 12.23 -0.50 21.85
C HIS A 121 10.82 0.05 22.12
N HIS A 122 9.94 0.15 21.12
CA HIS A 122 8.63 0.76 21.29
C HIS A 122 7.82 0.03 22.36
N LYS A 123 7.72 -1.30 22.25
CA LYS A 123 6.90 -2.10 23.16
C LYS A 123 7.44 -2.10 24.58
N THR A 124 8.74 -2.35 24.74
CA THR A 124 9.39 -2.48 26.06
C THR A 124 9.36 -1.17 26.83
N GLN A 125 9.66 -0.04 26.17
CA GLN A 125 9.65 1.29 26.80
C GLN A 125 8.23 1.71 27.22
N LEU A 126 7.20 1.38 26.43
CA LEU A 126 5.81 1.65 26.82
C LEU A 126 5.36 0.81 28.01
N GLN A 127 5.81 -0.44 28.10
CA GLN A 127 5.52 -1.31 29.24
C GLN A 127 6.20 -0.82 30.51
N GLU A 128 7.46 -0.38 30.42
CA GLU A 128 8.21 0.17 31.55
C GLU A 128 7.53 1.42 32.14
N PHE A 129 7.01 2.30 31.28
CA PHE A 129 6.42 3.56 31.73
C PHE A 129 4.91 3.50 31.99
N ILE A 130 4.27 2.34 31.91
CA ILE A 130 2.80 2.22 32.00
C ILE A 130 2.22 2.79 33.31
N HIS A 131 2.98 2.74 34.41
CA HIS A 131 2.60 3.29 35.71
C HIS A 131 3.08 4.73 35.95
N TYR A 132 3.73 5.36 34.98
CA TYR A 132 4.30 6.71 35.06
C TYR A 132 3.73 7.60 33.94
N PRO A 133 2.51 8.17 34.09
CA PRO A 133 1.79 8.83 32.99
C PRO A 133 2.61 9.88 32.24
N THR A 134 3.32 10.76 32.95
CA THR A 134 4.16 11.80 32.32
C THR A 134 5.30 11.21 31.49
N LYS A 135 5.98 10.17 31.99
CA LYS A 135 7.05 9.48 31.25
C LYS A 135 6.49 8.71 30.06
N TYR A 136 5.35 8.05 30.24
CA TYR A 136 4.65 7.31 29.19
C TYR A 136 4.31 8.22 28.01
N TRP A 137 3.63 9.34 28.26
CA TRP A 137 3.25 10.28 27.20
C TRP A 137 4.45 10.96 26.55
N LYS A 138 5.47 11.32 27.33
CA LYS A 138 6.71 11.88 26.78
C LYS A 138 7.44 10.89 25.86
N ALA A 139 7.54 9.61 26.24
CA ALA A 139 8.16 8.57 25.42
C ALA A 139 7.39 8.33 24.12
N ARG A 140 6.05 8.36 24.17
CA ARG A 140 5.22 8.27 22.96
C ARG A 140 5.45 9.43 22.01
N GLU A 141 5.51 10.65 22.54
CA GLU A 141 5.74 11.85 21.72
C GLU A 141 7.14 11.84 21.09
N GLU A 142 8.16 11.41 21.84
CA GLU A 142 9.50 11.22 21.29
C GLU A 142 9.50 10.24 20.11
N LYS A 143 8.84 9.08 20.25
CA LYS A 143 8.74 8.08 19.17
C LYS A 143 7.95 8.61 17.97
N ASN A 144 6.91 9.41 18.18
CA ASN A 144 6.20 10.09 17.08
C ASN A 144 7.13 11.02 16.30
N MET A 145 7.86 11.88 16.99
CA MET A 145 8.78 12.82 16.36
C MET A 145 9.87 12.09 15.56
N ARG A 146 10.45 11.04 16.14
CA ARG A 146 11.48 10.21 15.48
C ARG A 146 10.92 9.50 14.24
N MET A 147 9.73 8.90 14.32
CA MET A 147 9.08 8.27 13.16
C MET A 147 8.71 9.30 12.07
N ASN A 148 8.27 10.49 12.45
CA ASN A 148 8.03 11.57 11.49
C ASN A 148 9.33 11.99 10.79
N ALA A 149 10.44 12.05 11.53
CA ALA A 149 11.75 12.32 10.96
C ALA A 149 12.20 11.22 9.97
N ILE A 150 11.90 9.94 10.23
CA ILE A 150 12.12 8.85 9.26
C ILE A 150 11.37 9.13 7.96
N VAL A 151 10.07 9.44 8.02
CA VAL A 151 9.26 9.70 6.81
C VAL A 151 9.77 10.92 6.05
N ARG A 152 10.15 11.99 6.75
CA ARG A 152 10.76 13.18 6.11
C ARG A 152 12.09 12.86 5.43
N GLN A 153 12.89 11.97 5.99
CA GLN A 153 14.16 11.56 5.39
C GLN A 153 13.96 10.61 4.20
N LEU A 154 12.99 9.69 4.27
CA LEU A 154 12.57 8.90 3.11
C LEU A 154 12.19 9.83 1.94
N GLU A 155 11.40 10.85 2.23
CA GLU A 155 10.93 11.80 1.21
C GLU A 155 12.06 12.68 0.66
N ASN A 156 12.78 13.38 1.54
CA ASN A 156 13.70 14.45 1.11
C ASN A 156 15.13 13.97 0.85
N ALA A 157 15.59 12.90 1.50
CA ALA A 157 16.96 12.42 1.40
C ALA A 157 17.09 11.19 0.50
N TRP A 158 16.12 10.26 0.53
CA TRP A 158 16.13 9.06 -0.29
C TRP A 158 15.45 9.29 -1.64
N MET A 159 14.16 9.62 -1.65
CA MET A 159 13.39 9.81 -2.89
C MET A 159 13.75 11.12 -3.59
N LYS A 160 14.04 12.17 -2.83
CA LYS A 160 14.38 13.52 -3.34
C LYS A 160 13.31 13.99 -4.32
N GLU A 161 13.71 14.69 -5.37
CA GLU A 161 12.82 15.15 -6.46
C GLU A 161 12.08 14.00 -7.18
N TRP A 162 12.60 12.76 -7.13
CA TRP A 162 12.04 11.61 -7.84
C TRP A 162 10.83 10.97 -7.16
N ARG A 163 10.40 11.50 -6.00
CA ARG A 163 9.11 11.12 -5.39
C ARG A 163 7.93 11.31 -6.35
N CYS A 164 8.03 12.24 -7.32
CA CYS A 164 7.02 12.44 -8.36
C CYS A 164 6.65 11.16 -9.14
N LEU A 165 7.56 10.19 -9.22
CA LEU A 165 7.32 8.90 -9.85
C LEU A 165 6.31 8.03 -9.10
N LEU A 166 5.94 8.38 -7.87
CA LEU A 166 4.84 7.74 -7.13
C LEU A 166 3.48 8.37 -7.42
N ALA A 167 3.38 9.39 -8.28
CA ALA A 167 2.10 9.97 -8.65
C ALA A 167 1.24 8.94 -9.41
N GLY A 168 0.08 8.61 -8.84
CA GLY A 168 -0.96 7.81 -9.49
C GLY A 168 -1.57 8.55 -10.68
N LYS A 169 -2.13 7.79 -11.63
CA LYS A 169 -2.89 8.33 -12.76
C LYS A 169 -4.09 9.14 -12.27
N LEU A 170 -4.44 10.21 -12.96
CA LEU A 170 -5.63 11.00 -12.66
C LEU A 170 -6.89 10.18 -13.02
N VAL A 171 -7.94 10.31 -12.21
CA VAL A 171 -9.26 9.71 -12.54
C VAL A 171 -9.97 10.51 -13.62
N ASN A 172 -9.73 11.82 -13.68
CA ASN A 172 -10.29 12.68 -14.71
C ASN A 172 -9.42 12.64 -15.99
N ASP A 173 -9.88 11.91 -17.01
CA ASP A 173 -9.22 11.77 -18.31
C ASP A 173 -9.08 13.09 -19.07
N GLU A 174 -10.01 14.03 -18.92
CA GLU A 174 -9.91 15.36 -19.54
C GLU A 174 -8.78 16.16 -18.90
N LEU A 175 -8.67 16.14 -17.57
CA LEU A 175 -7.58 16.76 -16.84
C LEU A 175 -6.24 16.15 -17.23
N SER A 176 -6.16 14.81 -17.37
CA SER A 176 -4.96 14.12 -17.84
C SER A 176 -4.55 14.60 -19.24
N ARG A 177 -5.49 14.67 -20.20
CA ARG A 177 -5.22 15.17 -21.56
C ARG A 177 -4.80 16.63 -21.59
N LYS A 178 -5.38 17.48 -20.73
CA LYS A 178 -4.99 18.89 -20.56
C LYS A 178 -3.53 19.00 -20.13
N VAL A 179 -3.11 18.21 -19.13
CA VAL A 179 -1.72 18.17 -18.66
C VAL A 179 -0.77 17.66 -19.76
N GLU A 180 -1.11 16.55 -20.42
CA GLU A 180 -0.28 16.00 -21.49
C GLU A 180 -0.06 16.99 -22.63
N SER A 181 -1.14 17.69 -23.05
CA SER A 181 -1.08 18.67 -24.12
C SER A 181 -0.20 19.86 -23.73
N ALA A 182 -0.33 20.35 -22.49
CA ALA A 182 0.49 21.44 -21.98
C ALA A 182 1.98 21.06 -21.92
N VAL A 183 2.33 19.85 -21.45
CA VAL A 183 3.71 19.36 -21.43
C VAL A 183 4.28 19.23 -22.85
N LYS A 184 3.52 18.64 -23.78
CA LYS A 184 3.95 18.47 -25.18
C LYS A 184 4.17 19.82 -25.87
N GLU A 185 3.26 20.78 -25.69
CA GLU A 185 3.38 22.12 -26.30
C GLU A 185 4.66 22.83 -25.85
N ARG A 186 5.01 22.75 -24.57
CA ARG A 186 6.23 23.37 -24.02
C ARG A 186 7.50 22.68 -24.53
N LEU A 187 7.52 21.35 -24.55
CA LEU A 187 8.68 20.59 -25.06
C LEU A 187 8.95 20.82 -26.56
N LEU A 188 7.89 20.97 -27.37
CA LEU A 188 8.03 21.26 -28.79
C LEU A 188 8.62 22.65 -29.04
N LYS A 189 8.23 23.66 -28.26
CA LYS A 189 8.80 25.02 -28.35
C LYS A 189 10.31 25.02 -28.14
N THR A 190 10.79 24.30 -27.13
CA THR A 190 12.24 24.16 -26.84
C THR A 190 13.00 23.39 -27.92
N SER A 191 12.32 22.48 -28.63
CA SER A 191 12.93 21.67 -29.69
C SER A 191 13.03 22.43 -31.02
N GLN A 192 12.12 23.38 -31.29
CA GLN A 192 12.12 24.19 -32.51
C GLN A 192 13.20 25.27 -32.54
N ASP A 193 13.74 25.68 -31.38
CA ASP A 193 14.89 26.59 -31.29
C ASP A 193 16.24 25.90 -31.62
N LYS A 194 16.23 24.56 -31.80
CA LYS A 194 17.37 23.83 -32.37
C LYS A 194 17.16 23.71 -33.87
N SER A 195 17.84 24.55 -34.64
CA SER A 195 17.93 24.47 -36.09
C SER A 195 18.21 23.03 -36.54
N VAL A 196 17.21 22.39 -37.16
CA VAL A 196 17.29 21.03 -37.67
C VAL A 196 17.97 21.05 -39.05
N GLU A 197 19.29 21.07 -39.03
CA GLU A 197 20.10 20.38 -40.05
C GLU A 197 21.04 19.45 -39.28
N ASP A 198 21.06 18.18 -39.70
CA ASP A 198 21.85 17.06 -39.16
C ASP A 198 21.40 16.38 -37.85
N SER A 199 20.67 15.27 -38.05
CA SER A 199 21.22 13.90 -37.88
C SER A 199 20.55 12.95 -36.87
N THR A 200 20.27 11.75 -37.39
CA THR A 200 20.04 10.44 -36.76
C THR A 200 18.67 10.13 -36.10
N ALA A 201 17.79 9.61 -36.95
CA ALA A 201 16.57 8.89 -36.58
C ALA A 201 16.85 7.71 -35.63
N GLY A 202 16.19 7.73 -34.47
CA GLY A 202 16.17 6.64 -33.48
C GLY A 202 16.49 7.11 -32.06
N GLY A 203 17.68 7.67 -31.82
CA GLY A 203 18.16 8.04 -30.47
C GLY A 203 17.45 9.24 -29.85
N ASP A 204 17.30 10.33 -30.62
CA ASP A 204 16.68 11.57 -30.13
C ASP A 204 15.19 11.41 -29.85
N GLN A 205 14.50 10.59 -30.63
CA GLN A 205 13.07 10.30 -30.42
C GLN A 205 12.83 9.51 -29.12
N VAL A 206 13.71 8.56 -28.80
CA VAL A 206 13.64 7.77 -27.55
C VAL A 206 13.91 8.66 -26.34
N ASN A 207 14.91 9.54 -26.41
CA ASN A 207 15.22 10.49 -25.35
C ASN A 207 14.08 11.48 -25.13
N TYR A 208 13.51 12.04 -26.20
CA TYR A 208 12.35 12.94 -26.13
C TYR A 208 11.15 12.25 -25.49
N ARG A 209 10.83 11.01 -25.90
CA ARG A 209 9.70 10.26 -25.34
C ARG A 209 9.88 9.97 -23.85
N ARG A 210 11.09 9.59 -23.42
CA ARG A 210 11.42 9.39 -22.01
C ARG A 210 11.31 10.70 -21.22
N ALA A 211 11.87 11.79 -21.73
CA ALA A 211 11.80 13.10 -21.10
C ALA A 211 10.35 13.57 -20.94
N SER A 212 9.53 13.46 -22.00
CA SER A 212 8.12 13.82 -21.97
C SER A 212 7.33 13.06 -20.89
N ARG A 213 7.55 11.74 -20.77
CA ARG A 213 6.92 10.90 -19.73
C ARG A 213 7.34 11.32 -18.32
N LEU A 214 8.62 11.59 -18.11
CA LEU A 214 9.13 12.02 -16.81
C LEU A 214 8.59 13.39 -16.42
N LEU A 215 8.63 14.36 -17.35
CA LEU A 215 8.13 15.71 -17.13
C LEU A 215 6.61 15.74 -16.89
N PHE A 216 5.86 14.85 -17.52
CA PHE A 216 4.45 14.64 -17.19
C PHE A 216 4.28 14.25 -15.71
N GLN A 217 5.07 13.30 -15.19
CA GLN A 217 5.03 12.95 -13.76
C GLN A 217 5.45 14.14 -12.87
N VAL A 218 6.39 14.96 -13.31
CA VAL A 218 6.77 16.19 -12.59
C VAL A 218 5.59 17.12 -12.48
N VAL A 219 4.86 17.41 -13.57
CA VAL A 219 3.68 18.29 -13.52
C VAL A 219 2.61 17.72 -12.60
N LEU A 220 2.34 16.41 -12.65
CA LEU A 220 1.38 15.77 -11.76
C LEU A 220 1.72 15.89 -10.28
N ALA A 221 3.01 16.05 -9.95
CA ALA A 221 3.51 16.18 -8.58
C ALA A 221 3.98 17.61 -8.24
N ALA A 222 3.90 18.56 -9.18
CA ALA A 222 4.59 19.85 -9.09
C ALA A 222 4.13 20.69 -7.92
N ALA A 223 2.86 20.59 -7.52
CA ALA A 223 2.33 21.24 -6.31
C ALA A 223 3.07 20.84 -5.02
N LYS A 224 3.76 19.69 -5.01
CA LYS A 224 4.52 19.15 -3.88
C LYS A 224 6.04 19.16 -4.12
N LEU A 225 6.51 19.80 -5.20
CA LEU A 225 7.93 19.97 -5.53
C LEU A 225 8.33 21.44 -5.43
N THR A 226 9.57 21.68 -4.99
CA THR A 226 10.17 23.01 -5.04
C THR A 226 10.65 23.35 -6.45
N PHE A 227 10.80 24.64 -6.76
CA PHE A 227 11.39 25.09 -8.03
C PHE A 227 12.75 24.45 -8.33
N PHE A 228 13.59 24.33 -7.30
CA PHE A 228 14.92 23.73 -7.44
C PHE A 228 14.86 22.23 -7.71
N GLU A 229 13.91 21.50 -7.13
CA GLU A 229 13.68 20.08 -7.43
C GLU A 229 13.20 19.88 -8.87
N VAL A 230 12.26 20.70 -9.34
CA VAL A 230 11.82 20.68 -10.74
C VAL A 230 13.00 20.91 -11.69
N LYS A 231 13.84 21.92 -11.41
CA LYS A 231 15.07 22.17 -12.18
C LYS A 231 16.01 20.97 -12.26
N LYS A 232 16.22 20.24 -11.15
CA LYS A 232 17.06 19.03 -11.16
C LYS A 232 16.51 17.96 -12.09
N ILE A 233 15.19 17.73 -12.05
CA ILE A 233 14.56 16.74 -12.92
C ILE A 233 14.68 17.16 -14.38
N VAL A 234 14.40 18.44 -14.70
CA VAL A 234 14.55 18.99 -16.06
C VAL A 234 15.98 18.80 -16.58
N ALA A 235 16.98 19.21 -15.79
CA ALA A 235 18.39 19.04 -16.14
C ALA A 235 18.73 17.57 -16.41
N SER A 236 18.25 16.65 -15.56
CA SER A 236 18.47 15.21 -15.73
C SER A 236 17.74 14.61 -16.92
N CYS A 237 16.54 15.09 -17.26
CA CYS A 237 15.72 14.54 -18.35
C CYS A 237 16.16 15.04 -19.72
N MET A 238 16.54 16.32 -19.80
CA MET A 238 16.90 16.99 -21.05
C MET A 238 18.41 16.98 -21.32
N GLY A 239 19.23 16.53 -20.37
CA GLY A 239 20.69 16.53 -20.49
C GLY A 239 21.29 17.94 -20.50
N VAL A 240 20.56 18.93 -19.96
CA VAL A 240 21.00 20.35 -19.93
C VAL A 240 21.66 20.68 -18.61
N ASN A 241 22.54 21.69 -18.60
CA ASN A 241 23.17 22.15 -17.37
C ASN A 241 22.11 22.78 -16.45
N ILE A 242 22.04 22.37 -15.19
CA ILE A 242 21.09 22.91 -14.19
C ILE A 242 21.21 24.43 -13.96
N LYS A 243 22.37 25.01 -14.27
CA LYS A 243 22.61 26.47 -14.17
C LYS A 243 22.30 27.22 -15.47
N SER A 244 21.99 26.51 -16.56
CA SER A 244 21.65 27.13 -17.85
C SER A 244 20.32 27.87 -17.77
N GLU A 245 20.21 28.92 -18.58
CA GLU A 245 18.97 29.67 -18.73
C GLU A 245 17.86 28.81 -19.35
N GLU A 246 18.20 27.93 -20.30
CA GLU A 246 17.28 26.92 -20.85
C GLU A 246 16.63 26.08 -19.74
N CYS A 247 17.43 25.59 -18.77
CA CYS A 247 16.90 24.83 -17.64
C CYS A 247 16.00 25.66 -16.71
N ASN A 248 16.30 26.96 -16.54
CA ASN A 248 15.44 27.87 -15.75
C ASN A 248 14.08 28.02 -16.41
N ILE A 249 14.08 28.39 -17.69
CA ILE A 249 12.87 28.63 -18.49
C ILE A 249 11.99 27.39 -18.48
N LEU A 250 12.54 26.21 -18.80
CA LEU A 250 11.80 24.95 -18.79
C LEU A 250 11.17 24.63 -17.41
N ALA A 251 11.91 24.86 -16.32
CA ALA A 251 11.39 24.62 -14.98
C ALA A 251 10.27 25.61 -14.60
N GLU A 252 10.41 26.89 -15.00
CA GLU A 252 9.36 27.89 -14.84
C GLU A 252 8.11 27.51 -15.61
N GLU A 253 8.26 27.06 -16.86
CA GLU A 253 7.14 26.60 -17.69
C GLU A 253 6.38 25.44 -17.04
N ILE A 254 7.08 24.42 -16.53
CA ILE A 254 6.47 23.29 -15.83
C ILE A 254 5.66 23.74 -14.60
N ILE A 255 6.22 24.68 -13.83
CA ILE A 255 5.53 25.22 -12.65
C ILE A 255 4.34 26.08 -13.04
N ASN A 256 4.45 26.83 -14.14
CA ASN A 256 3.34 27.61 -14.67
C ASN A 256 2.21 26.72 -15.17
N ILE A 257 2.49 25.54 -15.74
CA ILE A 257 1.46 24.55 -16.05
C ILE A 257 0.72 24.19 -14.76
N ASN A 258 1.43 23.80 -13.71
CA ASN A 258 0.81 23.43 -12.43
C ASN A 258 -0.02 24.58 -11.81
N LYS A 259 0.46 25.83 -11.91
CA LYS A 259 -0.30 27.01 -11.45
C LYS A 259 -1.55 27.28 -12.29
N SER A 260 -1.51 27.00 -13.59
CA SER A 260 -2.65 27.19 -14.50
C SER A 260 -3.70 26.09 -14.41
N ILE A 261 -3.34 24.92 -13.86
CA ILE A 261 -4.23 23.78 -13.66
C ILE A 261 -4.37 23.52 -12.15
N THR A 262 -5.09 24.42 -11.48
CA THR A 262 -5.26 24.41 -10.02
C THR A 262 -5.99 23.17 -9.50
N GLU A 263 -6.74 22.49 -10.36
CA GLU A 263 -7.48 21.27 -10.04
C GLU A 263 -6.55 20.08 -9.70
N LEU A 264 -5.27 20.13 -10.10
CA LEU A 264 -4.31 19.03 -9.88
C LEU A 264 -4.03 18.74 -8.41
N GLU A 265 -4.09 19.76 -7.54
CA GLU A 265 -3.76 19.59 -6.12
C GLU A 265 -4.80 18.71 -5.39
N THR A 266 -6.07 18.81 -5.78
CA THR A 266 -7.19 18.09 -5.15
C THR A 266 -7.74 16.95 -6.01
N ALA A 267 -7.19 16.75 -7.21
CA ALA A 267 -7.66 15.73 -8.14
C ALA A 267 -7.57 14.31 -7.56
N LYS A 268 -8.65 13.55 -7.74
CA LYS A 268 -8.64 12.11 -7.44
C LYS A 268 -7.72 11.37 -8.39
N ARG A 269 -7.08 10.34 -7.84
CA ARG A 269 -6.14 9.46 -8.54
C ARG A 269 -6.56 8.00 -8.45
N HIS A 270 -6.27 7.24 -9.49
CA HIS A 270 -6.39 5.79 -9.48
C HIS A 270 -5.35 5.14 -8.56
N PRO A 271 -5.54 3.85 -8.19
CA PRO A 271 -4.66 3.14 -7.28
C PRO A 271 -3.18 3.13 -7.69
N LEU A 272 -2.32 3.39 -6.70
CA LEU A 272 -0.88 3.16 -6.74
C LEU A 272 -0.57 1.83 -6.07
N ILE A 273 0.01 0.90 -6.84
CA ILE A 273 0.49 -0.39 -6.34
C ILE A 273 2.01 -0.30 -6.20
N ILE A 274 2.51 -0.42 -4.97
CA ILE A 274 3.94 -0.36 -4.68
C ILE A 274 4.47 -1.77 -4.42
N ILE A 275 5.46 -2.18 -5.21
CA ILE A 275 6.25 -3.38 -4.98
C ILE A 275 7.52 -2.97 -4.24
N LEU A 276 7.74 -3.55 -3.08
CA LEU A 276 8.87 -3.20 -2.21
C LEU A 276 9.84 -4.36 -2.15
N ASP A 277 11.13 -4.05 -2.27
CA ASP A 277 12.21 -4.93 -1.81
C ASP A 277 12.10 -5.18 -0.30
N ASP A 278 12.38 -6.40 0.14
CA ASP A 278 12.36 -6.89 1.53
C ASP A 278 12.86 -5.89 2.57
N GLN A 279 13.95 -5.19 2.26
CA GLN A 279 14.54 -4.23 3.20
C GLN A 279 13.67 -2.98 3.37
N LEU A 280 12.91 -2.63 2.34
CA LEU A 280 12.09 -1.43 2.28
C LEU A 280 10.69 -1.63 2.89
N GLU A 281 10.28 -2.88 3.13
CA GLU A 281 8.92 -3.22 3.57
C GLU A 281 8.55 -2.62 4.92
N GLN A 282 9.48 -2.46 5.86
CA GLN A 282 9.14 -1.92 7.17
C GLN A 282 8.88 -0.41 7.15
N PHE A 283 9.26 0.31 6.09
CA PHE A 283 9.03 1.75 6.02
C PHE A 283 7.57 2.07 5.68
N PRO A 284 7.00 3.13 6.28
CA PRO A 284 5.63 3.56 6.01
C PRO A 284 5.56 4.48 4.79
N TRP A 285 5.80 3.93 3.59
CA TRP A 285 5.82 4.66 2.31
C TRP A 285 4.53 5.45 2.05
N GLU A 286 3.40 4.95 2.51
CA GLU A 286 2.08 5.57 2.40
C GLU A 286 1.99 6.93 3.12
N MET A 287 2.94 7.23 4.01
CA MET A 287 2.95 8.45 4.82
C MET A 287 3.74 9.60 4.18
N ILE A 288 4.38 9.39 3.02
CA ILE A 288 5.06 10.44 2.27
C ILE A 288 4.05 11.51 1.82
N SER A 289 4.44 12.79 1.88
CA SER A 289 3.49 13.89 1.72
C SER A 289 2.78 13.91 0.37
N LEU A 290 3.49 13.51 -0.69
CA LEU A 290 2.95 13.39 -2.05
C LEU A 290 1.77 12.41 -2.14
N LEU A 291 1.74 11.37 -1.28
CA LEU A 291 0.73 10.31 -1.31
C LEU A 291 -0.45 10.58 -0.39
N SER A 292 -0.50 11.75 0.25
CA SER A 292 -1.62 12.14 1.10
C SER A 292 -2.93 12.14 0.29
N GLY A 293 -3.89 11.30 0.70
CA GLY A 293 -5.16 11.11 -0.01
C GLY A 293 -5.08 10.26 -1.28
N HIS A 294 -3.93 9.68 -1.62
CA HIS A 294 -3.81 8.72 -2.72
C HIS A 294 -4.21 7.31 -2.26
N PRO A 295 -4.90 6.52 -3.10
CA PRO A 295 -5.17 5.11 -2.81
C PRO A 295 -3.91 4.29 -3.05
N VAL A 296 -3.22 3.91 -1.97
CA VAL A 296 -1.94 3.17 -2.03
C VAL A 296 -2.12 1.76 -1.46
N VAL A 297 -1.63 0.76 -2.18
CA VAL A 297 -1.60 -0.64 -1.75
C VAL A 297 -0.26 -1.27 -2.11
N ARG A 298 0.20 -2.24 -1.33
CA ARG A 298 1.44 -2.96 -1.57
C ARG A 298 1.19 -4.28 -2.30
N ALA A 299 2.19 -4.74 -3.04
CA ALA A 299 2.26 -6.08 -3.58
C ALA A 299 3.67 -6.65 -3.37
N TYR A 300 3.80 -7.97 -3.18
CA TYR A 300 5.10 -8.61 -3.00
C TYR A 300 5.92 -8.68 -4.28
N SER A 301 5.27 -8.94 -5.41
CA SER A 301 5.92 -8.99 -6.70
C SER A 301 4.92 -8.77 -7.82
N LEU A 302 5.42 -8.46 -9.01
CA LEU A 302 4.58 -8.38 -10.21
C LEU A 302 3.90 -9.73 -10.52
N HIS A 303 4.55 -10.84 -10.18
CA HIS A 303 4.05 -12.19 -10.45
C HIS A 303 2.86 -12.51 -9.55
N MET A 304 3.01 -12.24 -8.24
CA MET A 304 1.93 -12.41 -7.28
C MET A 304 0.78 -11.44 -7.58
N LEU A 305 1.08 -10.18 -7.94
CA LEU A 305 0.05 -9.21 -8.33
C LEU A 305 -0.75 -9.67 -9.54
N HIS A 306 -0.07 -10.15 -10.60
CA HIS A 306 -0.72 -10.62 -11.82
C HIS A 306 -1.53 -11.91 -11.57
N ALA A 307 -1.00 -12.86 -10.80
CA ALA A 307 -1.73 -14.07 -10.44
C ALA A 307 -2.97 -13.76 -9.60
N LEU A 308 -2.85 -12.87 -8.61
CA LEU A 308 -3.97 -12.43 -7.77
C LEU A 308 -5.01 -11.66 -8.60
N TYR A 309 -4.57 -10.79 -9.51
CA TYR A 309 -5.44 -10.11 -10.47
C TYR A 309 -6.26 -11.13 -11.28
N LYS A 310 -5.63 -12.18 -11.81
CA LYS A 310 -6.32 -13.19 -12.63
C LYS A 310 -7.38 -13.98 -11.88
N VAL A 311 -7.21 -14.22 -10.58
CA VAL A 311 -8.25 -14.84 -9.74
C VAL A 311 -9.47 -13.93 -9.56
N HIS A 312 -9.25 -12.61 -9.53
CA HIS A 312 -10.29 -11.61 -9.28
C HIS A 312 -10.72 -10.84 -10.54
N GLU A 313 -10.25 -11.23 -11.73
CA GLU A 313 -10.35 -10.46 -12.97
C GLU A 313 -11.82 -10.13 -13.33
N LYS A 314 -12.72 -11.09 -13.10
CA LYS A 314 -14.16 -10.96 -13.37
C LYS A 314 -14.85 -9.93 -12.46
N ASP A 315 -14.28 -9.69 -11.28
CA ASP A 315 -14.83 -8.80 -10.26
C ASP A 315 -14.18 -7.40 -10.29
N ILE A 316 -13.24 -7.16 -11.20
CA ILE A 316 -12.53 -5.88 -11.28
C ILE A 316 -13.20 -4.94 -12.28
N LYS A 317 -13.70 -3.80 -11.78
CA LYS A 317 -14.21 -2.68 -12.58
C LYS A 317 -13.46 -1.41 -12.23
N ASN A 318 -13.05 -0.62 -13.23
CA ASN A 318 -12.35 0.66 -13.04
C ASN A 318 -11.16 0.57 -12.05
N GLY A 319 -10.39 -0.52 -12.13
CA GLY A 319 -9.24 -0.76 -11.26
C GLY A 319 -9.54 -1.19 -9.82
N HIS A 320 -10.78 -1.58 -9.49
CA HIS A 320 -11.15 -2.02 -8.15
C HIS A 320 -11.90 -3.34 -8.19
N VAL A 321 -11.65 -4.23 -7.21
CA VAL A 321 -12.55 -5.35 -6.91
C VAL A 321 -13.86 -4.77 -6.37
N VAL A 322 -14.98 -5.04 -7.06
CA VAL A 322 -16.31 -4.49 -6.75
C VAL A 322 -17.33 -5.52 -6.27
N SER A 323 -16.91 -6.78 -6.06
CA SER A 323 -17.79 -7.85 -5.56
C SER A 323 -18.02 -7.80 -4.05
N THR A 324 -17.35 -6.90 -3.32
CA THR A 324 -17.44 -6.81 -1.85
C THR A 324 -18.77 -6.23 -1.39
N ASN A 325 -19.66 -7.08 -0.85
CA ASN A 325 -20.90 -6.65 -0.23
C ASN A 325 -20.66 -6.11 1.20
N PRO A 326 -20.98 -4.83 1.49
CA PRO A 326 -20.76 -4.22 2.80
C PRO A 326 -21.56 -4.85 3.95
N GLU A 327 -22.63 -5.59 3.64
CA GLU A 327 -23.48 -6.24 4.64
C GLU A 327 -23.01 -7.66 4.99
N LEU A 328 -22.24 -8.30 4.12
CA LEU A 328 -21.67 -9.64 4.33
C LEU A 328 -20.32 -9.55 5.05
N GLY A 329 -20.35 -9.04 6.28
CA GLY A 329 -19.17 -8.99 7.14
C GLY A 329 -19.21 -9.98 8.30
N ASN A 330 -18.01 -10.39 8.73
CA ASN A 330 -17.79 -11.13 9.96
C ASN A 330 -16.76 -10.44 10.85
N TYR A 331 -16.88 -10.56 12.18
CA TYR A 331 -15.88 -10.05 13.11
C TYR A 331 -15.47 -11.05 14.21
N ILE A 332 -14.20 -10.99 14.60
CA ILE A 332 -13.64 -11.68 15.76
C ILE A 332 -12.88 -10.65 16.60
N VAL A 333 -13.37 -10.37 17.80
CA VAL A 333 -12.84 -9.31 18.66
C VAL A 333 -12.49 -9.86 20.05
N ASN A 334 -11.32 -9.49 20.56
CA ASN A 334 -10.78 -9.93 21.85
C ASN A 334 -10.87 -11.45 22.12
N PRO A 335 -10.42 -12.32 21.18
CA PRO A 335 -10.55 -13.77 21.35
C PRO A 335 -9.76 -14.36 22.54
N ASP A 336 -8.80 -13.61 23.08
CA ASP A 336 -7.97 -13.99 24.24
C ASP A 336 -8.52 -13.49 25.59
N GLN A 337 -9.64 -12.74 25.61
CA GLN A 337 -10.26 -12.17 26.82
C GLN A 337 -9.30 -11.33 27.70
N ASN A 338 -8.31 -10.68 27.08
CA ASN A 338 -7.30 -9.88 27.80
C ASN A 338 -7.25 -8.42 27.35
N LEU A 339 -8.19 -7.98 26.53
CA LEU A 339 -8.32 -6.61 26.02
C LEU A 339 -9.74 -6.06 26.26
N ASN A 340 -10.28 -6.22 27.48
CA ASN A 340 -11.69 -5.91 27.79
C ASN A 340 -12.08 -4.46 27.47
N SER A 341 -11.22 -3.48 27.77
CA SER A 341 -11.50 -2.08 27.44
C SER A 341 -11.52 -1.80 25.94
N MET A 342 -10.77 -2.55 25.13
CA MET A 342 -10.86 -2.48 23.67
C MET A 342 -12.15 -3.14 23.19
N GLU A 343 -12.48 -4.31 23.74
CA GLU A 343 -13.72 -5.03 23.40
C GLU A 343 -14.95 -4.15 23.59
N GLU A 344 -15.06 -3.49 24.75
CA GLU A 344 -16.16 -2.56 25.05
C GLU A 344 -16.23 -1.42 24.03
N ARG A 345 -15.10 -0.75 23.76
CA ARG A 345 -15.03 0.35 22.79
C ARG A 345 -15.44 -0.07 21.38
N ILE A 346 -14.88 -1.18 20.88
CA ILE A 346 -15.17 -1.69 19.55
C ILE A 346 -16.63 -2.15 19.49
N LYS A 347 -17.13 -2.89 20.48
CA LYS A 347 -18.51 -3.39 20.50
C LYS A 347 -19.54 -2.28 20.46
N MET A 348 -19.33 -1.21 21.24
CA MET A 348 -20.23 -0.05 21.28
C MET A 348 -20.39 0.62 19.92
N SER A 349 -19.33 0.72 19.12
CA SER A 349 -19.37 1.42 17.82
C SER A 349 -19.59 0.49 16.63
N LEU A 350 -19.01 -0.71 16.63
CA LEU A 350 -19.06 -1.65 15.51
C LEU A 350 -20.46 -2.27 15.34
N VAL A 351 -21.10 -2.71 16.43
CA VAL A 351 -22.38 -3.42 16.36
C VAL A 351 -23.50 -2.53 15.78
N PRO A 352 -23.73 -1.29 16.26
CA PRO A 352 -24.73 -0.41 15.64
C PRO A 352 -24.41 -0.06 14.19
N ARG A 353 -23.10 0.01 13.85
CA ARG A 353 -22.62 0.35 12.51
C ARG A 353 -22.77 -0.77 11.49
N THR A 354 -22.84 -2.02 11.96
CA THR A 354 -22.80 -3.24 11.15
C THR A 354 -23.88 -4.25 11.60
N PRO A 355 -25.17 -3.88 11.58
CA PRO A 355 -26.24 -4.70 12.18
C PRO A 355 -26.43 -6.07 11.53
N LYS A 356 -25.99 -6.25 10.28
CA LYS A 356 -26.06 -7.52 9.54
C LYS A 356 -24.80 -8.39 9.69
N TRP A 357 -23.72 -7.85 10.24
CA TRP A 357 -22.49 -8.62 10.43
C TRP A 357 -22.66 -9.65 11.54
N LYS A 358 -22.06 -10.82 11.35
CA LYS A 358 -22.01 -11.87 12.38
C LYS A 358 -20.63 -11.86 13.03
N GLY A 359 -20.52 -12.36 14.25
CA GLY A 359 -19.21 -12.40 14.88
C GLY A 359 -19.23 -12.75 16.35
N ILE A 360 -18.05 -12.73 16.96
CA ILE A 360 -17.85 -13.06 18.37
C ILE A 360 -17.00 -11.99 19.06
N PHE A 361 -17.32 -11.73 20.32
CA PHE A 361 -16.58 -10.89 21.25
C PHE A 361 -16.16 -11.74 22.45
N GLY A 362 -14.92 -11.61 22.91
CA GLY A 362 -14.48 -12.25 24.15
C GLY A 362 -14.50 -13.78 24.11
N VAL A 363 -14.48 -14.40 22.93
CA VAL A 363 -14.55 -15.86 22.78
C VAL A 363 -13.49 -16.33 21.80
N LYS A 364 -12.76 -17.38 22.17
CA LYS A 364 -11.81 -18.04 21.28
C LYS A 364 -12.56 -18.74 20.13
N PRO A 365 -12.33 -18.37 18.86
CA PRO A 365 -12.94 -19.07 17.73
C PRO A 365 -12.39 -20.49 17.59
N THR A 366 -13.23 -21.40 17.13
CA THR A 366 -12.78 -22.67 16.55
C THR A 366 -12.11 -22.43 15.19
N SER A 367 -11.24 -23.35 14.76
CA SER A 367 -10.62 -23.30 13.42
C SER A 367 -11.69 -23.19 12.32
N GLN A 368 -12.81 -23.91 12.46
CA GLN A 368 -13.90 -23.88 11.48
C GLN A 368 -14.62 -22.51 11.45
N GLN A 369 -14.89 -21.90 12.61
CA GLN A 369 -15.48 -20.56 12.65
C GLN A 369 -14.58 -19.53 11.98
N PHE A 370 -13.26 -19.60 12.21
CA PHE A 370 -12.30 -18.72 11.56
C PHE A 370 -12.24 -18.96 10.04
N LYS A 371 -12.21 -20.23 9.59
CA LYS A 371 -12.28 -20.58 8.15
C LYS A 371 -13.55 -20.04 7.50
N THR A 372 -14.71 -20.23 8.13
CA THR A 372 -15.99 -19.70 7.64
C THR A 372 -15.97 -18.17 7.55
N ALA A 373 -15.39 -17.47 8.53
CA ALA A 373 -15.26 -16.02 8.49
C ALA A 373 -14.43 -15.53 7.28
N LEU A 374 -13.44 -16.30 6.84
CA LEU A 374 -12.60 -15.97 5.68
C LEU A 374 -13.21 -16.38 4.34
N LYS A 375 -13.96 -17.49 4.28
CA LYS A 375 -14.49 -18.06 3.04
C LYS A 375 -15.88 -17.55 2.65
N ASP A 376 -16.74 -17.34 3.64
CA ASP A 376 -18.18 -17.21 3.42
C ASP A 376 -18.67 -15.75 3.56
N TYR A 377 -17.75 -14.81 3.78
CA TYR A 377 -18.02 -13.38 3.97
C TYR A 377 -17.07 -12.55 3.09
N ASP A 378 -17.50 -11.34 2.73
CA ASP A 378 -16.72 -10.42 1.90
C ASP A 378 -15.82 -9.50 2.72
N ILE A 379 -16.14 -9.29 4.01
CA ILE A 379 -15.34 -8.47 4.92
C ILE A 379 -15.08 -9.26 6.20
N PHE A 380 -13.81 -9.37 6.57
CA PHE A 380 -13.41 -9.99 7.83
C PHE A 380 -12.70 -8.97 8.73
N PHE A 381 -13.30 -8.63 9.86
CA PHE A 381 -12.75 -7.71 10.85
C PHE A 381 -12.18 -8.47 12.04
N TYR A 382 -10.86 -8.46 12.19
CA TYR A 382 -10.18 -9.05 13.33
C TYR A 382 -9.58 -7.96 14.21
N SER A 383 -9.90 -7.98 15.51
CA SER A 383 -9.26 -7.09 16.50
C SER A 383 -8.80 -7.90 17.72
N GLY A 384 -7.49 -8.04 17.85
CA GLY A 384 -6.86 -8.93 18.82
C GLY A 384 -5.34 -8.95 18.65
N HIS A 385 -4.68 -9.96 19.20
CA HIS A 385 -3.22 -10.09 19.09
C HIS A 385 -2.82 -10.64 17.71
N GLY A 386 -1.91 -9.95 17.03
CA GLY A 386 -1.33 -10.42 15.77
C GLY A 386 -2.34 -10.46 14.61
N CYS A 387 -2.32 -11.56 13.87
CA CYS A 387 -2.99 -11.74 12.58
C CYS A 387 -3.99 -12.93 12.57
N GLY A 388 -4.34 -13.45 13.75
CA GLY A 388 -5.26 -14.59 13.89
C GLY A 388 -4.64 -15.99 13.71
N THR A 389 -3.33 -16.10 13.45
CA THR A 389 -2.65 -17.41 13.27
C THR A 389 -2.67 -18.33 14.48
N LYS A 390 -2.91 -17.77 15.66
CA LYS A 390 -3.17 -18.54 16.89
C LYS A 390 -4.43 -19.42 16.80
N TYR A 391 -5.37 -19.05 15.94
CA TYR A 391 -6.68 -19.68 15.81
C TYR A 391 -6.84 -20.49 14.53
N LEU A 392 -6.12 -20.09 13.47
CA LEU A 392 -6.06 -20.80 12.21
C LEU A 392 -4.65 -20.67 11.64
N LEU A 393 -3.95 -21.81 11.50
CA LEU A 393 -2.57 -21.83 11.01
C LEU A 393 -2.48 -21.28 9.58
N GLY A 394 -1.34 -20.67 9.25
CA GLY A 394 -1.10 -20.08 7.92
C GLY A 394 -1.23 -21.11 6.81
N GLU A 395 -0.75 -22.34 7.01
CA GLU A 395 -0.86 -23.43 6.06
C GLU A 395 -2.32 -23.82 5.79
N ASP A 396 -3.22 -23.63 6.76
CA ASP A 396 -4.64 -23.89 6.58
C ASP A 396 -5.37 -22.73 5.90
N ILE A 397 -4.88 -21.50 6.05
CA ILE A 397 -5.34 -20.34 5.27
C ILE A 397 -4.97 -20.51 3.79
N GLN A 398 -3.77 -21.02 3.49
CA GLN A 398 -3.31 -21.25 2.12
C GLN A 398 -4.16 -22.28 1.35
N LYS A 399 -4.80 -23.21 2.06
CA LYS A 399 -5.62 -24.29 1.48
C LYS A 399 -7.06 -23.87 1.16
N ILE A 400 -7.47 -22.67 1.55
CA ILE A 400 -8.83 -22.18 1.32
C ILE A 400 -8.80 -20.98 0.39
N ARG A 401 -9.85 -20.81 -0.41
CA ARG A 401 -10.11 -19.53 -1.08
C ARG A 401 -10.70 -18.55 -0.07
N VAL A 402 -9.88 -17.60 0.36
CA VAL A 402 -10.25 -16.46 1.19
C VAL A 402 -11.00 -15.47 0.31
N GLN A 403 -12.31 -15.39 0.50
CA GLN A 403 -13.19 -14.41 -0.14
C GLN A 403 -13.02 -13.03 0.50
N ALA A 404 -12.82 -12.99 1.82
CA ALA A 404 -12.88 -11.77 2.59
C ALA A 404 -11.70 -10.82 2.33
N ALA A 405 -12.02 -9.52 2.22
CA ALA A 405 -11.11 -8.44 2.56
C ALA A 405 -10.75 -8.54 4.06
N SER A 406 -9.50 -8.87 4.37
CA SER A 406 -9.05 -9.19 5.72
C SER A 406 -8.52 -7.95 6.45
N LEU A 407 -9.30 -7.40 7.38
CA LEU A 407 -8.93 -6.25 8.21
C LEU A 407 -8.36 -6.74 9.55
N LEU A 408 -7.04 -6.81 9.65
CA LEU A 408 -6.30 -7.39 10.78
C LEU A 408 -5.76 -6.29 11.71
N PHE A 409 -6.62 -5.80 12.61
CA PHE A 409 -6.29 -4.82 13.65
C PHE A 409 -5.63 -5.45 14.87
N GLY A 410 -4.43 -6.00 14.65
CA GLY A 410 -3.55 -6.48 15.69
C GLY A 410 -2.11 -6.02 15.47
N CYS A 411 -1.31 -6.04 16.53
CA CYS A 411 0.10 -5.65 16.47
C CYS A 411 0.88 -6.53 15.50
N ASN A 412 1.70 -5.93 14.63
CA ASN A 412 2.55 -6.64 13.67
C ASN A 412 1.79 -7.63 12.77
N SER A 413 0.51 -7.36 12.46
CA SER A 413 -0.34 -8.27 11.70
C SER A 413 0.07 -8.43 10.24
N ILE A 414 0.76 -7.43 9.67
CA ILE A 414 1.35 -7.47 8.32
C ILE A 414 2.87 -7.28 8.35
N GLY A 415 3.47 -7.25 9.54
CA GLY A 415 4.91 -7.12 9.71
C GLY A 415 5.62 -8.40 9.27
N LEU A 416 6.68 -8.26 8.48
CA LEU A 416 7.47 -9.38 8.01
C LEU A 416 8.72 -9.58 8.87
N THR A 417 9.04 -10.85 9.08
CA THR A 417 10.22 -11.28 9.81
C THR A 417 11.31 -11.64 8.82
N SER A 418 12.48 -11.04 9.00
CA SER A 418 13.67 -11.47 8.26
C SER A 418 14.08 -12.86 8.72
N LEU A 419 14.16 -13.79 7.76
CA LEU A 419 14.67 -15.15 7.97
C LEU A 419 16.18 -15.25 7.69
N GLY A 420 16.87 -14.10 7.68
CA GLY A 420 18.26 -13.96 7.30
C GLY A 420 18.43 -13.21 5.98
N ARG A 421 19.61 -13.34 5.36
CA ARG A 421 19.98 -12.62 4.13
C ARG A 421 19.73 -13.42 2.85
N LEU A 422 19.56 -14.73 2.95
CA LEU A 422 19.53 -15.63 1.79
C LEU A 422 18.13 -15.89 1.24
N VAL A 423 17.14 -15.85 2.12
CA VAL A 423 15.73 -16.11 1.84
C VAL A 423 14.92 -14.83 2.00
N GLU A 424 13.78 -14.78 1.33
CA GLU A 424 12.86 -13.65 1.42
C GLU A 424 12.27 -13.53 2.82
N ASN A 425 11.89 -12.30 3.20
CA ASN A 425 11.17 -12.06 4.44
C ASN A 425 9.84 -12.85 4.47
N TRP A 426 9.47 -13.36 5.64
CA TRP A 426 8.26 -14.16 5.80
C TRP A 426 7.30 -13.57 6.83
N GLY A 427 6.01 -13.76 6.58
CA GLY A 427 4.94 -13.37 7.48
C GLY A 427 3.63 -14.07 7.15
N THR A 428 2.59 -13.69 7.87
CA THR A 428 1.28 -14.33 7.71
C THR A 428 0.54 -13.85 6.46
N THR A 429 0.77 -12.60 6.05
CA THR A 429 0.14 -11.99 4.87
C THR A 429 0.36 -12.78 3.60
N GLN A 430 1.54 -13.40 3.41
CA GLN A 430 1.78 -14.34 2.32
C GLN A 430 0.74 -15.48 2.32
N SER A 431 0.39 -16.03 3.48
CA SER A 431 -0.59 -17.12 3.59
C SER A 431 -2.00 -16.69 3.16
N TYR A 432 -2.41 -15.47 3.52
CA TYR A 432 -3.71 -14.90 3.09
C TYR A 432 -3.75 -14.64 1.58
N LEU A 433 -2.66 -14.13 0.99
CA LEU A 433 -2.59 -13.88 -0.46
C LEU A 433 -2.52 -15.18 -1.27
N ILE A 434 -1.80 -16.20 -0.78
CA ILE A 434 -1.81 -17.55 -1.37
C ILE A 434 -3.22 -18.14 -1.33
N GLY A 435 -3.94 -17.92 -0.23
CA GLY A 435 -5.37 -18.18 -0.12
C GLY A 435 -6.25 -17.25 -0.98
N CYS A 436 -5.69 -16.45 -1.88
CA CYS A 436 -6.38 -15.54 -2.79
C CYS A 436 -7.16 -14.39 -2.12
N SER A 437 -6.85 -14.01 -0.87
CA SER A 437 -7.49 -12.86 -0.23
C SER A 437 -7.32 -11.61 -1.11
N PRO A 438 -8.40 -10.88 -1.45
CA PRO A 438 -8.30 -9.75 -2.35
C PRO A 438 -7.46 -8.62 -1.76
N CYS A 439 -7.59 -8.34 -0.46
CA CYS A 439 -6.83 -7.28 0.20
C CYS A 439 -6.71 -7.57 1.70
N ILE A 440 -5.56 -7.22 2.27
CA ILE A 440 -5.26 -7.35 3.69
C ILE A 440 -4.86 -5.98 4.23
N VAL A 441 -5.55 -5.50 5.27
CA VAL A 441 -5.17 -4.29 6.01
C VAL A 441 -4.62 -4.69 7.35
N GLY A 442 -3.51 -4.11 7.78
CA GLY A 442 -3.01 -4.34 9.14
C GLY A 442 -1.79 -3.52 9.50
N ALA A 443 -1.19 -3.80 10.66
CA ALA A 443 -0.09 -3.02 11.22
C ALA A 443 1.29 -3.65 10.93
N LEU A 444 2.23 -2.82 10.49
CA LEU A 444 3.63 -3.18 10.21
C LEU A 444 4.43 -3.48 11.50
N TRP A 445 4.01 -2.92 12.63
CA TRP A 445 4.70 -3.05 13.92
C TRP A 445 3.72 -3.05 15.10
N THR A 446 4.26 -3.03 16.33
CA THR A 446 3.47 -2.98 17.56
C THR A 446 2.79 -1.62 17.74
N VAL A 447 1.48 -1.62 17.93
CA VAL A 447 0.65 -0.42 18.13
C VAL A 447 -0.06 -0.46 19.49
N THR A 448 -0.66 0.65 19.91
CA THR A 448 -1.46 0.69 21.15
C THR A 448 -2.94 0.58 20.86
N ASP A 449 -3.66 -0.10 21.75
CA ASP A 449 -5.08 -0.43 21.64
C ASP A 449 -5.97 0.80 21.36
N GLN A 450 -5.99 1.80 22.25
CA GLN A 450 -6.96 2.91 22.14
C GLN A 450 -6.84 3.69 20.82
N ASP A 451 -5.62 3.87 20.33
CA ASP A 451 -5.37 4.63 19.12
C ASP A 451 -5.65 3.80 17.85
N THR A 452 -5.43 2.49 17.94
CA THR A 452 -5.81 1.53 16.90
C THR A 452 -7.32 1.42 16.77
N ASP A 453 -8.05 1.40 17.88
CA ASP A 453 -9.52 1.35 17.87
C ASP A 453 -10.10 2.59 17.19
N ARG A 454 -9.56 3.78 17.51
CA ARG A 454 -9.95 5.04 16.85
C ARG A 454 -9.70 4.98 15.36
N PHE A 455 -8.53 4.51 14.95
CA PHE A 455 -8.20 4.34 13.54
C PHE A 455 -9.20 3.41 12.85
N ALA A 456 -9.40 2.22 13.40
CA ALA A 456 -10.21 1.16 12.81
C ALA A 456 -11.67 1.59 12.66
N LEU A 457 -12.25 2.13 13.74
CA LEU A 457 -13.63 2.61 13.74
C LEU A 457 -13.80 3.82 12.82
N ASN A 458 -12.84 4.74 12.77
CA ASN A 458 -12.90 5.88 11.86
C ASN A 458 -12.82 5.45 10.38
N MET A 459 -11.99 4.46 10.08
CA MET A 459 -11.90 3.85 8.74
C MET A 459 -13.26 3.24 8.35
N LEU A 460 -13.81 2.34 9.18
CA LEU A 460 -15.10 1.69 8.91
C LEU A 460 -16.25 2.70 8.82
N HIS A 461 -16.22 3.75 9.64
CA HIS A 461 -17.23 4.80 9.65
C HIS A 461 -17.37 5.47 8.28
N HIS A 462 -16.24 5.78 7.62
CA HIS A 462 -16.22 6.38 6.28
C HIS A 462 -16.39 5.34 5.17
N TRP A 463 -15.86 4.12 5.35
CA TRP A 463 -15.87 3.10 4.31
C TRP A 463 -17.28 2.58 4.00
N LEU A 464 -17.99 2.14 5.05
CA LEU A 464 -19.26 1.44 4.90
C LEU A 464 -20.40 2.41 4.53
N PRO A 465 -21.50 1.94 3.92
CA PRO A 465 -22.70 2.75 3.70
C PRO A 465 -23.35 3.22 5.01
N PRO A 466 -24.09 4.34 5.02
CA PRO A 466 -24.77 4.79 6.22
C PRO A 466 -25.88 3.80 6.61
N THR A 467 -26.03 3.53 7.90
CA THR A 467 -27.16 2.73 8.41
C THR A 467 -28.47 3.51 8.28
N GLU A 468 -29.61 2.82 8.34
CA GLU A 468 -30.93 3.48 8.33
C GLU A 468 -31.09 4.49 9.49
N GLU A 469 -30.49 4.19 10.65
CA GLU A 469 -30.48 5.13 11.77
C GLU A 469 -29.62 6.37 11.47
N MET A 470 -28.45 6.20 10.86
CA MET A 470 -27.62 7.32 10.42
C MET A 470 -28.35 8.18 9.38
N LYS A 471 -29.01 7.57 8.38
CA LYS A 471 -29.82 8.28 7.38
C LYS A 471 -30.93 9.10 8.04
N LYS A 472 -31.66 8.52 9.00
CA LYS A 472 -32.68 9.24 9.79
C LYS A 472 -32.08 10.44 10.54
N ARG A 473 -30.99 10.24 11.27
CA ARG A 473 -30.30 11.33 11.99
C ARG A 473 -29.84 12.44 11.05
N MET A 474 -29.23 12.09 9.91
CA MET A 474 -28.78 13.05 8.89
C MET A 474 -29.95 13.84 8.28
N SER A 475 -31.10 13.19 8.07
CA SER A 475 -32.31 13.88 7.56
C SER A 475 -32.96 14.83 8.56
N LEU A 476 -32.69 14.66 9.87
CA LEU A 476 -33.22 15.50 10.95
C LEU A 476 -32.35 16.74 11.25
N VAL A 477 -31.13 16.81 10.71
CA VAL A 477 -30.24 17.98 10.87
C VAL A 477 -30.60 19.03 9.82
N GLU A 478 -31.68 19.79 10.07
CA GLU A 478 -31.76 21.16 9.56
C GLU A 478 -30.75 22.04 10.31
N PRO A 479 -30.16 23.07 9.68
CA PRO A 479 -29.13 23.91 10.31
C PRO A 479 -29.77 24.80 11.38
N LYS A 480 -29.85 24.29 12.63
CA LYS A 480 -30.16 25.13 13.79
C LYS A 480 -28.96 25.22 14.71
N GLU A 481 -28.70 26.46 15.10
CA GLU A 481 -27.53 26.96 15.82
C GLU A 481 -27.15 26.14 17.05
N LYS A 482 -25.84 26.10 17.29
CA LYS A 482 -25.14 25.50 18.42
C LYS A 482 -25.80 25.88 19.75
N ARG A 483 -26.46 24.91 20.39
CA ARG A 483 -26.66 24.95 21.85
C ARG A 483 -25.55 24.16 22.53
N PRO A 484 -24.90 24.69 23.59
CA PRO A 484 -23.92 23.93 24.35
C PRO A 484 -24.68 22.98 25.28
N LEU A 485 -24.55 21.67 25.06
CA LEU A 485 -25.05 20.65 25.98
C LEU A 485 -23.91 20.10 26.84
N ARG A 486 -24.24 19.97 28.13
CA ARG A 486 -23.44 19.64 29.31
C ARG A 486 -22.56 18.38 29.19
N ASN A 487 -21.54 18.34 30.05
CA ASN A 487 -20.64 17.22 30.33
C ASN A 487 -21.38 15.87 30.45
N GLU A 488 -21.35 15.09 29.38
CA GLU A 488 -21.63 13.65 29.39
C GLU A 488 -20.34 12.87 29.14
N PRO A 489 -20.22 11.62 29.63
CA PRO A 489 -19.00 10.83 29.52
C PRO A 489 -18.56 10.71 28.06
N SER A 490 -17.25 10.86 27.82
CA SER A 490 -16.63 10.85 26.49
C SER A 490 -16.82 9.50 25.79
N ASN A 491 -17.94 9.35 25.08
CA ASN A 491 -18.16 8.24 24.17
C ASN A 491 -17.32 8.46 22.91
N LEU A 492 -16.50 7.47 22.53
CA LEU A 492 -15.63 7.54 21.35
C LEU A 492 -16.42 7.80 20.07
N GLU A 493 -17.62 7.24 19.98
CA GLU A 493 -18.58 7.51 18.91
C GLU A 493 -19.02 8.98 18.92
N PHE A 494 -19.31 9.57 20.08
CA PHE A 494 -19.64 10.99 20.20
C PHE A 494 -18.47 11.92 19.87
N ASP A 495 -17.22 11.55 20.17
CA ASP A 495 -16.03 12.34 19.81
C ASP A 495 -15.71 12.25 18.31
N LEU A 496 -15.89 11.07 17.70
CA LEU A 496 -15.81 10.89 16.24
C LEU A 496 -16.93 11.67 15.55
N ILE A 497 -18.17 11.54 16.03
CA ILE A 497 -19.35 12.25 15.52
C ILE A 497 -19.23 13.76 15.72
N LYS A 498 -18.79 14.28 16.88
CA LYS A 498 -18.64 15.74 17.10
C LYS A 498 -17.63 16.39 16.16
N LYS A 499 -16.61 15.65 15.69
CA LYS A 499 -15.67 16.13 14.66
C LYS A 499 -16.24 16.06 13.25
N THR A 500 -17.19 15.17 12.96
CA THR A 500 -17.71 14.89 11.61
C THR A 500 -19.15 15.35 11.38
N SER A 501 -19.87 15.82 12.40
CA SER A 501 -21.33 16.07 12.38
C SER A 501 -21.82 17.20 11.48
N SER A 502 -20.95 17.86 10.73
CA SER A 502 -21.34 18.83 9.70
C SER A 502 -20.93 18.45 8.28
N SER A 503 -20.23 17.32 8.06
CA SER A 503 -19.70 16.97 6.72
C SER A 503 -19.33 15.49 6.49
N TRP A 504 -19.94 14.53 7.19
CA TRP A 504 -19.67 13.11 6.92
C TRP A 504 -19.98 12.76 5.46
N GLN A 505 -19.01 12.18 4.77
CA GLN A 505 -19.14 11.67 3.41
C GLN A 505 -18.65 10.23 3.37
N GLN A 506 -19.46 9.34 2.78
CA GLN A 506 -19.05 7.97 2.52
C GLN A 506 -17.91 7.94 1.50
N GLU A 507 -16.91 7.11 1.74
CA GLU A 507 -15.82 6.81 0.83
C GLU A 507 -15.80 5.30 0.54
N PRO A 508 -16.36 4.84 -0.59
CA PRO A 508 -16.50 3.40 -0.88
C PRO A 508 -15.16 2.71 -1.22
N GLU A 509 -14.10 3.44 -1.58
CA GLU A 509 -12.78 2.86 -1.86
C GLU A 509 -12.03 2.58 -0.55
N LEU A 510 -11.68 1.30 -0.30
CA LEU A 510 -11.02 0.86 0.94
C LEU A 510 -9.73 1.62 1.22
N LEU A 511 -8.91 1.87 0.19
CA LEU A 511 -7.61 2.53 0.35
C LEU A 511 -7.74 4.01 0.71
N ARG A 512 -8.80 4.68 0.23
CA ARG A 512 -9.11 6.06 0.62
C ARG A 512 -9.72 6.12 2.02
N ALA A 513 -10.60 5.17 2.34
CA ALA A 513 -11.11 5.02 3.70
C ALA A 513 -9.99 4.74 4.70
N LEU A 514 -8.97 3.95 4.33
CA LEU A 514 -7.76 3.72 5.13
C LEU A 514 -7.02 5.03 5.42
N PHE A 515 -6.87 5.90 4.44
CA PHE A 515 -6.32 7.25 4.63
C PHE A 515 -7.15 8.09 5.60
N LEU A 516 -8.48 8.07 5.48
CA LEU A 516 -9.37 8.75 6.45
C LEU A 516 -9.23 8.15 7.84
N GLY A 517 -9.08 6.82 7.97
CA GLY A 517 -8.77 6.12 9.21
C GLY A 517 -7.55 6.69 9.95
N ARG A 518 -6.49 7.04 9.22
CA ARG A 518 -5.25 7.66 9.79
C ARG A 518 -5.53 8.94 10.58
N GLN A 519 -6.58 9.70 10.22
CA GLN A 519 -6.97 10.94 10.88
C GLN A 519 -7.68 10.71 12.24
N GLY A 520 -8.16 9.48 12.49
CA GLY A 520 -8.76 9.08 13.77
C GLY A 520 -7.72 8.84 14.86
N ALA A 521 -6.53 8.38 14.48
CA ALA A 521 -5.42 8.18 15.39
C ALA A 521 -4.81 9.51 15.84
N LYS A 522 -4.47 9.60 17.14
CA LYS A 522 -3.83 10.77 17.76
C LYS A 522 -2.30 10.74 17.61
N GLN A 523 -1.72 9.59 17.33
CA GLN A 523 -0.27 9.40 17.33
C GLN A 523 0.21 9.05 15.93
N PHE A 524 1.17 9.80 15.43
CA PHE A 524 1.75 9.55 14.11
C PHE A 524 2.29 8.12 13.98
N MET A 525 2.86 7.57 15.06
CA MET A 525 3.37 6.21 15.08
C MET A 525 2.29 5.14 14.86
N THR A 526 1.07 5.37 15.38
CA THR A 526 -0.08 4.49 15.10
C THR A 526 -0.57 4.70 13.68
N SER A 527 -0.77 5.96 13.27
CA SER A 527 -1.25 6.28 11.91
C SER A 527 -0.33 5.71 10.84
N ALA A 528 0.99 5.73 11.04
CA ALA A 528 1.98 5.23 10.09
C ALA A 528 2.10 3.70 10.07
N ALA A 529 1.60 3.00 11.09
CA ALA A 529 1.73 1.55 11.20
C ALA A 529 0.89 0.80 10.17
N PHE A 530 -0.25 1.36 9.77
CA PHE A 530 -1.23 0.65 8.96
C PHE A 530 -0.96 0.78 7.47
N ALA A 531 -0.98 -0.35 6.76
CA ALA A 531 -0.90 -0.42 5.31
C ALA A 531 -1.84 -1.50 4.76
N ALA A 532 -2.06 -1.47 3.45
CA ALA A 532 -2.81 -2.48 2.72
C ALA A 532 -1.89 -3.29 1.81
N ILE A 533 -2.13 -4.59 1.68
CA ILE A 533 -1.42 -5.49 0.76
C ILE A 533 -2.44 -6.27 -0.08
N GLY A 534 -2.27 -6.30 -1.40
CA GLY A 534 -3.17 -6.99 -2.33
C GLY A 534 -3.74 -6.06 -3.39
N LEU A 535 -5.04 -6.18 -3.66
CA LEU A 535 -5.78 -5.46 -4.68
C LEU A 535 -6.56 -4.27 -4.10
N PRO A 536 -6.80 -3.21 -4.89
CA PRO A 536 -7.72 -2.14 -4.53
C PRO A 536 -9.17 -2.67 -4.47
N ILE A 537 -9.90 -2.30 -3.41
CA ILE A 537 -11.31 -2.71 -3.21
C ILE A 537 -12.20 -1.47 -3.20
N LYS A 538 -13.36 -1.57 -3.84
CA LYS A 538 -14.46 -0.62 -3.74
C LYS A 538 -15.73 -1.40 -3.38
N LEU A 539 -16.48 -0.93 -2.38
CA LEU A 539 -17.73 -1.61 -1.99
C LEU A 539 -18.74 -1.59 -3.15
N HIS A 540 -19.47 -2.70 -3.30
CA HIS A 540 -20.59 -2.75 -4.24
C HIS A 540 -21.65 -1.72 -3.82
N THR A 541 -21.95 -0.75 -4.68
CA THR A 541 -23.11 0.12 -4.51
C THR A 541 -24.17 -0.27 -5.52
N GLU A 542 -25.46 -0.16 -5.18
CA GLU A 542 -26.61 -0.50 -6.06
C GLU A 542 -26.63 0.25 -7.42
N PHE A 543 -25.66 1.12 -7.66
CA PHE A 543 -25.52 1.99 -8.84
C PHE A 543 -24.29 1.66 -9.72
N ASP A 544 -23.55 0.56 -9.46
CA ASP A 544 -22.29 0.18 -10.16
C ASP A 544 -22.40 -1.02 -11.15
#